data_AF-A0A2K4KUM3-F1
#
_entry.id   AF-A0A2K4KUM3-F1
#
_cell.length_a   1.000
_cell.length_b   1.000
_cell.length_c   1.000
_cell.angle_alpha   90.00
_cell.angle_beta   90.00
_cell.angle_gamma   90.00
#
_symmetry.space_group_name_H-M   'P 1'
#
loop_
_entity.id
_entity.type
_entity.pdbx_description
1 polymer ?
#
loop_
_entity_poly.entity_id
_entity_poly.type
_entity_poly.pdbx_seq_one_letter_code
_entity_poly.pdbx_strand_id
1 'polypeptide(L)'
;MNGQSIFKLMIGSPRLPKPWEPLYEEAQAFIAWADAIPESTSRGLLPMVWSVREKLTYQDGGGLNGYLKERGMTKKGWKALNSLSVEQTAEVFTFYRARGEQSWPARLVTPAETARDASVEVSASLLVVLAEAEISLEGIGAPYDEDWKLMIRALSREIAGKSLAECQDVAGDAILVRDFLTGGDVDIVPSTTWDDLKVQARQWTEELVLDGDDAAPAAALPAEITARPVMTPGGEDRLVDGQSGLVVVRLIELSDFRRESELMSHCIGHGNGYFNKHLNGTGAFYSFRREGVERPVATLELAVNDGDWRICQCRGPFNQDPGVESADLSNRLREAHQLGGEIRKASYEVLAQVVGQTMELDHTSSRYF
;
A
#
# COMPACT_ATOMS: atom_id res chain seq x y z
N MET A 1 -29.41 12.08 -22.74
CA MET A 1 -29.22 13.40 -22.12
C MET A 1 -28.42 14.29 -23.08
N ASN A 2 -28.80 15.55 -23.29
CA ASN A 2 -28.10 16.49 -24.19
C ASN A 2 -26.99 17.27 -23.46
N GLY A 3 -26.09 17.95 -24.19
CA GLY A 3 -24.96 18.68 -23.61
C GLY A 3 -25.38 19.69 -22.54
N GLN A 4 -26.50 20.39 -22.74
CA GLN A 4 -27.04 21.35 -21.76
C GLN A 4 -27.36 20.70 -20.41
N SER A 5 -27.99 19.52 -20.43
CA SER A 5 -28.38 18.82 -19.20
C SER A 5 -27.17 18.25 -18.48
N ILE A 6 -26.17 17.74 -19.22
CA ILE A 6 -24.93 17.24 -18.64
C ILE A 6 -24.15 18.38 -17.98
N PHE A 7 -24.04 19.53 -18.65
CA PHE A 7 -23.34 20.68 -18.08
C PHE A 7 -23.97 21.14 -16.76
N LYS A 8 -25.31 21.21 -16.70
CA LYS A 8 -26.04 21.52 -15.47
C LYS A 8 -25.68 20.59 -14.31
N LEU A 9 -25.56 19.29 -14.57
CA LEU A 9 -25.10 18.33 -13.57
C LEU A 9 -23.66 18.62 -13.13
N MET A 10 -22.75 18.86 -14.08
CA MET A 10 -21.33 19.12 -13.80
C MET A 10 -21.08 20.36 -12.93
N ILE A 11 -21.99 21.32 -12.95
CA ILE A 11 -21.88 22.55 -12.13
C ILE A 11 -22.84 22.55 -10.93
N GLY A 12 -23.60 21.48 -10.73
CA GLY A 12 -24.60 21.38 -9.65
C GLY A 12 -25.70 22.44 -9.72
N SER A 13 -26.05 22.94 -10.92
CA SER A 13 -27.02 24.03 -11.10
C SER A 13 -28.22 23.61 -11.93
N PRO A 14 -29.46 23.99 -11.55
CA PRO A 14 -30.66 23.71 -12.35
C PRO A 14 -30.72 24.55 -13.64
N ARG A 15 -29.94 25.63 -13.73
CA ARG A 15 -29.90 26.56 -14.86
C ARG A 15 -28.52 26.65 -15.49
N LEU A 16 -28.51 27.01 -16.78
CA LEU A 16 -27.27 27.37 -17.46
C LEU A 16 -26.77 28.76 -17.00
N PRO A 17 -25.45 29.00 -17.08
CA PRO A 17 -24.91 30.32 -16.87
C PRO A 17 -25.44 31.33 -17.91
N LYS A 18 -25.55 32.60 -17.51
CA LYS A 18 -25.92 33.73 -18.38
C LYS A 18 -24.67 34.35 -19.00
N PRO A 19 -24.77 35.11 -20.12
CA PRO A 19 -23.61 35.64 -20.85
C PRO A 19 -22.58 36.43 -20.04
N TRP A 20 -22.99 37.05 -18.94
CA TRP A 20 -22.12 37.83 -18.05
C TRP A 20 -21.55 37.03 -16.88
N GLU A 21 -21.87 35.74 -16.75
CA GLU A 21 -21.37 34.88 -15.67
C GLU A 21 -20.06 34.20 -16.08
N PRO A 22 -19.09 34.00 -15.16
CA PRO A 22 -17.76 33.48 -15.49
C PRO A 22 -17.74 32.12 -16.20
N LEU A 23 -18.73 31.27 -15.96
CA LEU A 23 -18.83 29.92 -16.54
C LEU A 23 -19.53 29.88 -17.90
N TYR A 24 -19.99 31.01 -18.44
CA TYR A 24 -20.76 31.03 -19.68
C TYR A 24 -20.00 30.48 -20.89
N GLU A 25 -18.76 30.95 -21.10
CA GLU A 25 -17.93 30.50 -22.22
C GLU A 25 -17.62 29.00 -22.11
N GLU A 26 -17.31 28.52 -20.91
CA GLU A 26 -17.12 27.09 -20.65
C GLU A 26 -18.39 26.29 -20.96
N ALA A 27 -19.56 26.82 -20.57
CA ALA A 27 -20.85 26.19 -20.85
C ALA A 27 -21.08 26.06 -22.36
N GLN A 28 -20.90 27.14 -23.13
CA GLN A 28 -21.08 27.11 -24.58
C GLN A 28 -20.10 26.15 -25.25
N ALA A 29 -18.83 26.19 -24.85
CA ALA A 29 -17.80 25.29 -25.38
C ALA A 29 -18.12 23.83 -25.09
N PHE A 30 -18.52 23.50 -23.86
CA PHE A 30 -18.90 22.15 -23.48
C PHE A 30 -20.14 21.68 -24.25
N ILE A 31 -21.19 22.50 -24.33
CA ILE A 31 -22.45 22.13 -24.99
C ILE A 31 -22.19 21.84 -26.47
N ALA A 32 -21.50 22.75 -27.17
CA ALA A 32 -21.17 22.57 -28.58
C ALA A 32 -20.34 21.31 -28.81
N TRP A 33 -19.36 21.04 -27.95
CA TRP A 33 -18.54 19.83 -28.01
C TRP A 33 -19.35 18.56 -27.73
N ALA A 34 -20.15 18.54 -26.66
CA ALA A 34 -20.92 17.37 -26.24
C ALA A 34 -22.02 17.00 -27.25
N ASP A 35 -22.64 18.02 -27.87
CA ASP A 35 -23.67 17.81 -28.90
C ASP A 35 -23.08 17.39 -30.26
N ALA A 36 -21.79 17.68 -30.50
CA ALA A 36 -21.06 17.20 -31.69
C ALA A 36 -20.62 15.73 -31.58
N ILE A 37 -20.60 15.14 -30.38
CA ILE A 37 -20.21 13.75 -30.18
C ILE A 37 -21.32 12.80 -30.68
N PRO A 38 -20.98 11.76 -31.48
CA PRO A 38 -21.96 10.79 -31.97
C PRO A 38 -22.77 10.14 -30.85
N GLU A 39 -24.07 9.92 -31.07
CA GLU A 39 -24.95 9.29 -30.07
C GLU A 39 -24.56 7.85 -29.71
N SER A 40 -23.79 7.18 -30.57
CA SER A 40 -23.21 5.86 -30.31
C SER A 40 -22.13 5.86 -29.22
N THR A 41 -21.60 7.03 -28.87
CA THR A 41 -20.58 7.18 -27.83
C THR A 41 -21.25 7.21 -26.45
N SER A 42 -20.67 6.49 -25.48
CA SER A 42 -21.17 6.48 -24.10
C SER A 42 -21.21 7.90 -23.53
N ARG A 43 -22.42 8.44 -23.37
CA ARG A 43 -22.61 9.79 -22.80
C ARG A 43 -22.25 9.86 -21.31
N GLY A 44 -22.20 8.71 -20.63
CA GLY A 44 -21.85 8.59 -19.20
C GLY A 44 -20.50 9.21 -18.85
N LEU A 45 -19.52 9.06 -19.74
CA LEU A 45 -18.15 9.48 -19.48
C LEU A 45 -17.81 10.88 -20.01
N LEU A 46 -18.77 11.62 -20.58
CA LEU A 46 -18.48 12.94 -21.16
C LEU A 46 -17.85 13.93 -20.19
N PRO A 47 -18.23 14.02 -18.90
CA PRO A 47 -17.54 14.89 -17.95
C PRO A 47 -16.06 14.50 -17.76
N MET A 48 -15.73 13.20 -17.75
CA MET A 48 -14.35 12.71 -17.68
C MET A 48 -13.57 13.10 -18.93
N VAL A 49 -14.11 12.82 -20.11
CA VAL A 49 -13.46 13.14 -21.38
C VAL A 49 -13.21 14.65 -21.48
N TRP A 50 -14.19 15.47 -21.10
CA TRP A 50 -14.06 16.93 -21.09
C TRP A 50 -12.89 17.41 -20.22
N SER A 51 -12.71 16.81 -19.04
CA SER A 51 -11.66 17.21 -18.09
C SER A 51 -10.24 16.96 -18.58
N VAL A 52 -10.06 15.99 -19.49
CA VAL A 52 -8.74 15.64 -20.05
C VAL A 52 -8.63 15.89 -21.55
N ARG A 53 -9.61 16.57 -22.16
CA ARG A 53 -9.73 16.76 -23.62
C ARG A 53 -8.45 17.27 -24.31
N GLU A 54 -7.71 18.15 -23.63
CA GLU A 54 -6.46 18.75 -24.13
C GLU A 54 -5.29 17.76 -24.11
N LYS A 55 -5.40 16.69 -23.31
CA LYS A 55 -4.44 15.59 -23.22
C LYS A 55 -4.80 14.43 -24.15
N LEU A 56 -5.97 14.46 -24.79
CA LEU A 56 -6.42 13.40 -25.68
C LEU A 56 -5.87 13.62 -27.08
N THR A 57 -5.20 12.61 -27.62
CA THR A 57 -4.73 12.58 -29.02
C THR A 57 -5.87 12.33 -30.02
N TYR A 58 -7.01 11.76 -29.59
CA TYR A 58 -8.21 11.51 -30.41
C TYR A 58 -9.50 11.70 -29.60
N GLN A 59 -10.52 12.34 -30.18
CA GLN A 59 -11.78 12.69 -29.49
C GLN A 59 -12.89 11.63 -29.62
N ASP A 60 -12.76 10.65 -30.53
CA ASP A 60 -13.79 9.63 -30.82
C ASP A 60 -13.72 8.39 -29.91
N GLY A 61 -13.76 8.59 -28.59
CA GLY A 61 -13.90 7.51 -27.59
C GLY A 61 -12.66 6.63 -27.34
N GLY A 62 -11.69 6.59 -28.26
CA GLY A 62 -10.39 5.95 -28.06
C GLY A 62 -9.42 6.74 -27.17
N GLY A 63 -9.61 8.05 -27.06
CA GLY A 63 -8.70 8.97 -26.35
C GLY A 63 -8.65 8.73 -24.84
N LEU A 64 -9.80 8.71 -24.16
CA LEU A 64 -9.83 8.53 -22.70
C LEU A 64 -9.27 7.17 -22.29
N ASN A 65 -9.62 6.11 -23.01
CA ASN A 65 -9.07 4.78 -22.76
C ASN A 65 -7.55 4.74 -22.98
N GLY A 66 -7.04 5.37 -24.03
CA GLY A 66 -5.59 5.52 -24.25
C GLY A 66 -4.90 6.27 -23.11
N TYR A 67 -5.45 7.42 -22.73
CA TYR A 67 -4.96 8.24 -21.62
C TYR A 67 -4.91 7.48 -20.28
N LEU A 68 -5.98 6.73 -19.95
CA LEU A 68 -6.02 5.94 -18.71
C LEU A 68 -5.10 4.72 -18.77
N LYS A 69 -4.95 4.09 -19.94
CA LYS A 69 -4.03 2.96 -20.14
C LYS A 69 -2.57 3.39 -19.93
N GLU A 70 -2.19 4.58 -20.37
CA GLU A 70 -0.87 5.17 -20.08
C GLU A 70 -0.63 5.38 -18.58
N ARG A 71 -1.71 5.39 -17.78
CA ARG A 71 -1.68 5.50 -16.31
C ARG A 71 -1.93 4.18 -15.60
N GLY A 72 -1.82 3.06 -16.31
CA GLY A 72 -1.90 1.72 -15.73
C GLY A 72 -3.28 1.06 -15.80
N MET A 73 -4.33 1.75 -16.28
CA MET A 73 -5.67 1.18 -16.34
C MET A 73 -5.75 -0.04 -17.28
N THR A 74 -6.20 -1.16 -16.73
CA THR A 74 -6.50 -2.39 -17.46
C THR A 74 -7.85 -2.31 -18.18
N LYS A 75 -8.06 -3.23 -19.14
CA LYS A 75 -9.36 -3.38 -19.82
C LYS A 75 -10.51 -3.68 -18.86
N LYS A 76 -10.25 -4.35 -17.74
CA LYS A 76 -11.26 -4.66 -16.73
C LYS A 76 -11.64 -3.41 -15.94
N GLY A 77 -10.64 -2.65 -15.46
CA GLY A 77 -10.86 -1.36 -14.80
C GLY A 77 -11.60 -0.36 -15.70
N TRP A 78 -11.22 -0.28 -16.98
CA TRP A 78 -11.95 0.54 -17.96
C TRP A 78 -13.44 0.17 -18.08
N LYS A 79 -13.75 -1.13 -18.15
CA LYS A 79 -15.15 -1.59 -18.21
C LYS A 79 -15.92 -1.23 -16.94
N ALA A 80 -15.27 -1.32 -15.79
CA ALA A 80 -15.87 -0.98 -14.50
C ALA A 80 -16.13 0.54 -14.40
N LEU A 81 -15.19 1.37 -14.87
CA LEU A 81 -15.39 2.81 -14.91
C LEU A 81 -16.51 3.22 -15.89
N ASN A 82 -16.62 2.53 -17.04
CA ASN A 82 -17.67 2.77 -18.02
C ASN A 82 -19.07 2.26 -17.60
N SER A 83 -19.21 1.65 -16.42
CA SER A 83 -20.54 1.34 -15.87
C SER A 83 -21.17 2.52 -15.12
N LEU A 84 -20.41 3.60 -14.88
CA LEU A 84 -20.93 4.80 -14.23
C LEU A 84 -21.97 5.50 -15.11
N SER A 85 -23.03 5.97 -14.47
CA SER A 85 -24.00 6.89 -15.08
C SER A 85 -23.40 8.28 -15.31
N VAL A 86 -24.11 9.10 -16.09
CA VAL A 86 -23.75 10.51 -16.32
C VAL A 86 -23.75 11.27 -14.99
N GLU A 87 -24.76 11.03 -14.17
CA GLU A 87 -24.96 11.65 -12.86
C GLU A 87 -23.80 11.33 -11.92
N GLN A 88 -23.45 10.04 -11.78
CA GLN A 88 -22.30 9.61 -10.97
C GLN A 88 -20.99 10.21 -11.47
N THR A 89 -20.80 10.31 -12.78
CA THR A 89 -19.57 10.87 -13.35
C THR A 89 -19.49 12.38 -13.13
N ALA A 90 -20.64 13.08 -13.22
CA ALA A 90 -20.73 14.51 -12.90
C ALA A 90 -20.51 14.78 -11.40
N GLU A 91 -20.98 13.90 -10.52
CA GLU A 91 -20.73 13.95 -9.07
C GLU A 91 -19.23 13.88 -8.77
N VAL A 92 -18.53 12.88 -9.33
CA VAL A 92 -17.08 12.72 -9.14
C VAL A 92 -16.30 13.91 -9.71
N PHE A 93 -16.69 14.38 -10.91
CA PHE A 93 -16.11 15.59 -11.49
C PHE A 93 -16.26 16.80 -10.56
N THR A 94 -17.47 17.02 -10.02
CA THR A 94 -17.77 18.16 -9.15
C THR A 94 -16.95 18.09 -7.86
N PHE A 95 -16.84 16.89 -7.26
CA PHE A 95 -16.06 16.65 -6.06
C PHE A 95 -14.60 17.06 -6.22
N TYR A 96 -13.92 16.56 -7.26
CA TYR A 96 -12.51 16.89 -7.49
C TYR A 96 -12.29 18.31 -8.02
N ARG A 97 -13.22 18.83 -8.84
CA ARG A 97 -13.17 20.21 -9.32
C ARG A 97 -13.21 21.21 -8.16
N ALA A 98 -14.06 20.97 -7.16
CA ALA A 98 -14.15 21.83 -5.98
C ALA A 98 -12.83 21.88 -5.18
N ARG A 99 -11.98 20.85 -5.31
CA ARG A 99 -10.65 20.73 -4.68
C ARG A 99 -9.52 21.23 -5.58
N GLY A 100 -9.82 21.78 -6.76
CA GLY A 100 -8.84 22.25 -7.72
C GLY A 100 -8.10 21.13 -8.46
N GLU A 101 -8.54 19.88 -8.34
CA GLU A 101 -7.89 18.74 -8.96
C GLU A 101 -8.32 18.56 -10.41
N GLN A 102 -7.35 18.66 -11.32
CA GLN A 102 -7.60 18.61 -12.77
C GLN A 102 -7.26 17.27 -13.43
N SER A 103 -6.55 16.38 -12.73
CA SER A 103 -6.18 15.05 -13.25
C SER A 103 -6.94 13.91 -12.58
N TRP A 104 -8.13 14.21 -12.06
CA TRP A 104 -8.95 13.27 -11.33
C TRP A 104 -9.30 11.98 -12.11
N PRO A 105 -9.45 11.93 -13.45
CA PRO A 105 -9.69 10.65 -14.13
C PRO A 105 -8.55 9.65 -13.93
N ALA A 106 -7.31 10.13 -13.86
CA ALA A 106 -6.15 9.29 -13.57
C ALA A 106 -6.12 8.82 -12.11
N ARG A 107 -6.64 9.64 -11.18
CA ARG A 107 -6.77 9.28 -9.76
C ARG A 107 -7.73 8.12 -9.52
N LEU A 108 -8.64 7.87 -10.47
CA LEU A 108 -9.63 6.79 -10.38
C LEU A 108 -9.17 5.46 -10.98
N VAL A 109 -7.93 5.36 -11.49
CA VAL A 109 -7.39 4.10 -12.03
C VAL A 109 -7.36 3.02 -10.96
N THR A 110 -6.58 3.22 -9.90
CA THR A 110 -6.45 2.26 -8.81
C THR A 110 -7.78 1.96 -8.11
N PRO A 111 -8.64 2.94 -7.78
CA PRO A 111 -9.97 2.68 -7.24
C PRO A 111 -10.87 1.79 -8.11
N ALA A 112 -10.90 2.03 -9.43
CA ALA A 112 -11.75 1.26 -10.34
C ALA A 112 -11.29 -0.20 -10.47
N GLU A 113 -9.98 -0.41 -10.48
CA GLU A 113 -9.38 -1.75 -10.50
C GLU A 113 -9.60 -2.48 -9.18
N THR A 114 -9.35 -1.79 -8.07
CA THR A 114 -9.54 -2.31 -6.71
C THR A 114 -10.99 -2.78 -6.49
N ALA A 115 -11.98 -1.97 -6.86
CA ALA A 115 -13.39 -2.36 -6.79
C ALA A 115 -13.69 -3.58 -7.67
N ARG A 116 -13.11 -3.63 -8.87
CA ARG A 116 -13.33 -4.73 -9.80
C ARG A 116 -12.71 -6.04 -9.31
N ASP A 117 -11.51 -6.01 -8.74
CA ASP A 117 -10.81 -7.18 -8.22
C ASP A 117 -11.48 -7.71 -6.94
N ALA A 118 -12.06 -6.82 -6.12
CA ALA A 118 -12.96 -7.20 -5.04
C ALA A 118 -14.32 -7.76 -5.52
N SER A 119 -14.58 -7.70 -6.83
CA SER A 119 -15.85 -8.11 -7.46
C SER A 119 -17.07 -7.34 -6.93
N VAL A 120 -16.89 -6.03 -6.80
CA VAL A 120 -17.89 -5.08 -6.32
C VAL A 120 -18.36 -4.18 -7.47
N GLU A 121 -19.61 -3.75 -7.42
CA GLU A 121 -20.15 -2.77 -8.37
C GLU A 121 -19.54 -1.38 -8.14
N VAL A 122 -19.09 -0.74 -9.21
CA VAL A 122 -18.46 0.58 -9.14
C VAL A 122 -19.52 1.68 -9.02
N SER A 123 -19.36 2.55 -8.02
CA SER A 123 -20.17 3.75 -7.81
C SER A 123 -19.29 4.98 -7.58
N ALA A 124 -19.86 6.19 -7.75
CA ALA A 124 -19.16 7.44 -7.48
C ALA A 124 -18.61 7.50 -6.05
N SER A 125 -19.46 7.15 -5.07
CA SER A 125 -19.10 7.11 -3.66
C SER A 125 -17.95 6.13 -3.38
N LEU A 126 -17.99 4.92 -3.96
CA LEU A 126 -16.92 3.93 -3.76
C LEU A 126 -15.59 4.43 -4.31
N LEU A 127 -15.59 4.96 -5.53
CA LEU A 127 -14.37 5.45 -6.17
C LEU A 127 -13.72 6.58 -5.37
N VAL A 128 -14.53 7.54 -4.89
CA VAL A 128 -14.03 8.67 -4.09
C VAL A 128 -13.48 8.18 -2.76
N VAL A 129 -14.19 7.30 -2.04
CA VAL A 129 -13.72 6.80 -0.74
C VAL A 129 -12.43 6.00 -0.90
N LEU A 130 -12.35 5.09 -1.87
CA LEU A 130 -11.12 4.32 -2.13
C LEU A 130 -9.95 5.25 -2.52
N ALA A 131 -10.20 6.31 -3.29
CA ALA A 131 -9.18 7.27 -3.70
C ALA A 131 -8.70 8.20 -2.58
N GLU A 132 -9.59 8.61 -1.68
CA GLU A 132 -9.23 9.46 -0.53
C GLU A 132 -8.56 8.65 0.58
N ALA A 133 -8.97 7.39 0.77
CA ALA A 133 -8.35 6.47 1.73
C ALA A 133 -7.13 5.72 1.15
N GLU A 134 -6.76 5.98 -0.11
CA GLU A 134 -5.64 5.32 -0.81
C GLU A 134 -5.68 3.79 -0.71
N ILE A 135 -6.88 3.20 -0.78
CA ILE A 135 -7.06 1.75 -0.68
C ILE A 135 -6.71 1.11 -2.03
N SER A 136 -5.77 0.16 -2.00
CA SER A 136 -5.29 -0.56 -3.16
C SER A 136 -5.03 -2.02 -2.81
N LEU A 137 -5.21 -2.91 -3.79
CA LEU A 137 -4.78 -4.31 -3.72
C LEU A 137 -3.38 -4.52 -4.32
N GLU A 138 -2.75 -3.48 -4.85
CA GLU A 138 -1.42 -3.57 -5.46
C GLU A 138 -0.38 -4.02 -4.44
N GLY A 139 0.34 -5.10 -4.76
CA GLY A 139 1.34 -5.68 -3.86
C GLY A 139 0.77 -6.52 -2.71
N ILE A 140 -0.56 -6.62 -2.59
CA ILE A 140 -1.21 -7.48 -1.60
C ILE A 140 -1.37 -8.88 -2.18
N GLY A 141 -0.68 -9.85 -1.58
CA GLY A 141 -0.73 -11.25 -1.96
C GLY A 141 -1.60 -12.10 -1.04
N ALA A 142 -1.85 -13.34 -1.44
CA ALA A 142 -2.59 -14.30 -0.64
C ALA A 142 -1.88 -14.65 0.69
N PRO A 143 -2.63 -14.89 1.78
CA PRO A 143 -4.09 -14.88 1.88
C PRO A 143 -4.72 -13.50 2.13
N TYR A 144 -3.92 -12.49 2.45
CA TYR A 144 -4.37 -11.15 2.86
C TYR A 144 -5.20 -10.41 1.80
N ASP A 145 -5.01 -10.75 0.52
CA ASP A 145 -5.80 -10.16 -0.55
C ASP A 145 -7.30 -10.47 -0.42
N GLU A 146 -7.67 -11.61 0.18
CA GLU A 146 -9.09 -11.90 0.46
C GLU A 146 -9.66 -11.04 1.60
N ASP A 147 -8.90 -10.78 2.67
CA ASP A 147 -9.35 -9.91 3.77
C ASP A 147 -9.59 -8.49 3.28
N TRP A 148 -8.70 -7.99 2.41
CA TRP A 148 -8.86 -6.70 1.77
C TRP A 148 -10.07 -6.66 0.84
N LYS A 149 -10.30 -7.73 0.04
CA LYS A 149 -11.51 -7.82 -0.78
C LYS A 149 -12.78 -7.87 0.07
N LEU A 150 -12.75 -8.54 1.22
CA LEU A 150 -13.86 -8.58 2.17
C LEU A 150 -14.13 -7.19 2.77
N MET A 151 -13.08 -6.47 3.16
CA MET A 151 -13.17 -5.08 3.61
C MET A 151 -13.78 -4.17 2.54
N ILE A 152 -13.33 -4.26 1.29
CA ILE A 152 -13.86 -3.46 0.17
C ILE A 152 -15.35 -3.79 -0.08
N ARG A 153 -15.75 -5.07 0.05
CA ARG A 153 -17.17 -5.48 -0.05
C ARG A 153 -18.01 -4.91 1.10
N ALA A 154 -17.50 -4.94 2.33
CA ALA A 154 -18.18 -4.36 3.48
C ALA A 154 -18.33 -2.84 3.32
N LEU A 155 -17.25 -2.15 2.93
CA LEU A 155 -17.24 -0.73 2.64
C LEU A 155 -18.26 -0.35 1.55
N SER A 156 -18.32 -1.13 0.47
CA SER A 156 -19.27 -0.86 -0.60
C SER A 156 -20.72 -0.96 -0.17
N ARG A 157 -21.05 -1.85 0.78
CA ARG A 157 -22.39 -1.94 1.37
C ARG A 157 -22.68 -0.73 2.26
N GLU A 158 -21.69 -0.30 3.04
CA GLU A 158 -21.82 0.86 3.94
C GLU A 158 -22.16 2.14 3.17
N ILE A 159 -21.51 2.37 2.03
CA ILE A 159 -21.69 3.60 1.26
C ILE A 159 -22.83 3.52 0.23
N ALA A 160 -23.51 2.36 0.13
CA ALA A 160 -24.60 2.19 -0.80
C ALA A 160 -25.74 3.17 -0.47
N GLY A 161 -26.05 4.07 -1.41
CA GLY A 161 -27.10 5.08 -1.25
C GLY A 161 -26.68 6.33 -0.47
N LYS A 162 -25.43 6.42 0.02
CA LYS A 162 -24.90 7.63 0.66
C LYS A 162 -24.47 8.67 -0.36
N SER A 163 -24.70 9.94 -0.05
CA SER A 163 -24.20 11.05 -0.84
C SER A 163 -22.69 11.23 -0.66
N LEU A 164 -22.01 11.87 -1.62
CA LEU A 164 -20.58 12.16 -1.51
C LEU A 164 -20.21 13.02 -0.30
N ALA A 165 -21.14 13.83 0.20
CA ALA A 165 -20.91 14.63 1.42
C ALA A 165 -20.77 13.74 2.65
N GLU A 166 -21.59 12.70 2.76
CA GLU A 166 -21.55 11.72 3.86
C GLU A 166 -20.36 10.76 3.75
N CYS A 167 -19.81 10.59 2.54
CA CYS A 167 -18.67 9.72 2.29
C CYS A 167 -17.34 10.24 2.84
N GLN A 168 -17.24 11.53 3.21
CA GLN A 168 -16.00 12.08 3.77
C GLN A 168 -15.65 11.45 5.12
N ASP A 169 -16.62 11.31 6.01
CA ASP A 169 -16.43 10.66 7.30
C ASP A 169 -16.08 9.17 7.12
N VAL A 170 -16.74 8.52 6.14
CA VAL A 170 -16.46 7.13 5.80
C VAL A 170 -15.04 6.95 5.25
N ALA A 171 -14.50 7.92 4.50
CA ALA A 171 -13.11 7.87 4.05
C ALA A 171 -12.12 7.93 5.23
N GLY A 172 -12.42 8.73 6.25
CA GLY A 172 -11.65 8.74 7.51
C GLY A 172 -11.68 7.38 8.21
N ASP A 173 -12.86 6.79 8.37
CA ASP A 173 -13.00 5.44 8.93
C ASP A 173 -12.28 4.39 8.07
N ALA A 174 -12.29 4.54 6.75
CA ALA A 174 -11.65 3.62 5.82
C ALA A 174 -10.12 3.66 5.91
N ILE A 175 -9.53 4.82 6.21
CA ILE A 175 -8.10 4.94 6.53
C ILE A 175 -7.76 4.13 7.78
N LEU A 176 -8.56 4.25 8.84
CA LEU A 176 -8.35 3.51 10.09
C LEU A 176 -8.42 1.99 9.85
N VAL A 177 -9.45 1.52 9.14
CA VAL A 177 -9.63 0.09 8.85
C VAL A 177 -8.52 -0.45 7.93
N ARG A 178 -8.07 0.34 6.95
CA ARG A 178 -6.92 0.00 6.09
C ARG A 178 -5.65 -0.18 6.93
N ASP A 179 -5.39 0.75 7.83
CA ASP A 179 -4.18 0.73 8.67
C ASP A 179 -4.22 -0.47 9.64
N PHE A 180 -5.38 -0.73 10.24
CA PHE A 180 -5.63 -1.93 11.04
C PHE A 180 -5.34 -3.22 10.27
N LEU A 181 -5.85 -3.35 9.05
CA LEU A 181 -5.58 -4.51 8.19
C LEU A 181 -4.11 -4.65 7.77
N THR A 182 -3.40 -3.54 7.69
CA THR A 182 -1.96 -3.53 7.39
C THR A 182 -1.14 -3.97 8.61
N GLY A 183 -1.65 -3.77 9.83
CA GLY A 183 -1.00 -4.08 11.11
C GLY A 183 -0.79 -5.57 11.39
N GLY A 184 -1.57 -6.46 10.75
CA GLY A 184 -1.39 -7.91 10.77
C GLY A 184 -2.39 -8.69 11.64
N ASP A 185 -2.74 -9.89 11.15
CA ASP A 185 -3.64 -10.91 11.71
C ASP A 185 -5.04 -10.44 12.12
N VAL A 186 -5.77 -9.91 11.15
CA VAL A 186 -7.19 -9.60 11.30
C VAL A 186 -8.01 -10.76 10.74
N ASP A 187 -8.81 -11.41 11.59
CA ASP A 187 -9.73 -12.46 11.15
C ASP A 187 -11.01 -11.83 10.58
N ILE A 188 -11.01 -11.55 9.27
CA ILE A 188 -12.19 -11.08 8.54
C ILE A 188 -12.89 -12.27 7.89
N VAL A 189 -14.17 -12.44 8.21
CA VAL A 189 -15.04 -13.42 7.56
C VAL A 189 -16.08 -12.71 6.69
N PRO A 190 -16.73 -13.41 5.72
CA PRO A 190 -17.75 -12.80 4.86
C PRO A 190 -18.94 -12.15 5.56
N SER A 191 -19.20 -12.50 6.83
CA SER A 191 -20.24 -11.91 7.67
C SER A 191 -19.80 -10.68 8.45
N THR A 192 -18.50 -10.36 8.49
CA THR A 192 -17.99 -9.18 9.19
C THR A 192 -18.56 -7.91 8.55
N THR A 193 -19.20 -7.07 9.35
CA THR A 193 -19.81 -5.83 8.88
C THR A 193 -18.81 -4.68 8.89
N TRP A 194 -19.13 -3.57 8.22
CA TRP A 194 -18.29 -2.37 8.26
C TRP A 194 -18.19 -1.79 9.68
N ASP A 195 -19.27 -1.84 10.45
CA ASP A 195 -19.26 -1.40 11.85
C ASP A 195 -18.35 -2.27 12.72
N ASP A 196 -18.33 -3.59 12.52
CA ASP A 196 -17.42 -4.48 13.22
C ASP A 196 -15.95 -4.13 12.92
N LEU A 197 -15.63 -3.87 11.65
CA LEU A 197 -14.28 -3.47 11.23
C LEU A 197 -13.86 -2.13 11.86
N LYS A 198 -14.77 -1.15 11.90
CA LYS A 198 -14.49 0.15 12.55
C LYS A 198 -14.25 0.00 14.04
N VAL A 199 -15.07 -0.80 14.73
CA VAL A 199 -14.91 -1.04 16.17
C VAL A 199 -13.55 -1.68 16.44
N GLN A 200 -13.19 -2.72 15.68
CA GLN A 200 -11.90 -3.39 15.82
C GLN A 200 -10.73 -2.45 15.51
N ALA A 201 -10.81 -1.66 14.43
CA ALA A 201 -9.77 -0.69 14.07
C ALA A 201 -9.60 0.41 15.12
N ARG A 202 -10.70 0.87 15.73
CA ARG A 202 -10.65 1.86 16.82
C ARG A 202 -10.08 1.27 18.10
N GLN A 203 -10.48 0.08 18.48
CA GLN A 203 -9.89 -0.64 19.63
C GLN A 203 -8.39 -0.84 19.42
N TRP A 204 -7.98 -1.28 18.23
CA TRP A 204 -6.57 -1.39 17.86
C TRP A 204 -5.84 -0.05 17.96
N THR A 205 -6.46 1.06 17.52
CA THR A 205 -5.88 2.40 17.65
C THR A 205 -5.78 2.84 19.12
N GLU A 206 -6.76 2.54 19.96
CA GLU A 206 -6.75 2.84 21.39
C GLU A 206 -5.66 2.04 22.12
N GLU A 207 -5.49 0.75 21.80
CA GLU A 207 -4.40 -0.08 22.31
C GLU A 207 -3.03 0.50 21.93
N LEU A 208 -2.87 1.00 20.69
CA LEU A 208 -1.65 1.68 20.25
C LEU A 208 -1.35 2.98 21.03
N VAL A 209 -2.38 3.69 21.51
CA VAL A 209 -2.25 4.95 22.26
C VAL A 209 -1.96 4.69 23.74
N LEU A 210 -2.59 3.68 24.35
CA LEU A 210 -2.36 3.31 25.76
C LEU A 210 -0.93 2.81 25.99
N ASP A 211 -0.32 2.16 25.02
CA ASP A 211 1.11 1.80 25.04
C ASP A 211 2.04 3.02 24.86
N GLY A 212 1.50 4.19 24.50
CA GLY A 212 2.24 5.41 24.20
C GLY A 212 2.38 6.41 25.35
N ASP A 213 1.41 6.47 26.28
CA ASP A 213 1.27 7.63 27.19
C ASP A 213 1.32 7.35 28.71
N ASP A 214 1.46 6.11 29.18
CA ASP A 214 1.84 5.84 30.58
C ASP A 214 2.28 4.38 30.80
N ALA A 215 3.58 4.12 30.73
CA ALA A 215 4.17 2.97 31.43
C ALA A 215 4.80 3.45 32.74
N ALA A 216 3.99 3.99 33.65
CA ALA A 216 4.26 3.82 35.06
C ALA A 216 4.18 2.31 35.38
N PRO A 217 5.15 1.71 36.09
CA PRO A 217 5.25 0.27 36.24
C PRO A 217 4.16 -0.24 37.19
N ALA A 218 3.03 -0.66 36.65
CA ALA A 218 1.97 -1.29 37.41
C ALA A 218 2.16 -2.81 37.47
N ALA A 219 2.75 -3.23 38.59
CA ALA A 219 2.59 -4.50 39.31
C ALA A 219 2.48 -5.81 38.50
N ALA A 220 3.54 -6.60 38.61
CA ALA A 220 3.65 -7.99 38.19
C ALA A 220 2.49 -8.90 38.66
N LEU A 221 2.01 -9.76 37.77
CA LEU A 221 1.71 -11.17 38.05
C LEU A 221 2.09 -12.05 36.84
N PRO A 222 2.41 -13.34 37.06
CA PRO A 222 3.47 -14.01 36.34
C PRO A 222 2.96 -14.95 35.23
N ALA A 223 3.61 -14.88 34.07
CA ALA A 223 3.78 -16.03 33.21
C ALA A 223 5.16 -15.90 32.55
N GLU A 224 6.00 -16.91 32.77
CA GLU A 224 7.22 -17.12 32.02
C GLU A 224 6.87 -17.28 30.53
N ILE A 225 6.80 -16.18 29.79
CA ILE A 225 7.12 -16.20 28.38
C ILE A 225 8.52 -15.61 28.29
N THR A 226 9.51 -16.49 28.30
CA THR A 226 10.86 -16.13 27.85
C THR A 226 10.80 -15.85 26.35
N ALA A 227 10.21 -14.73 25.96
CA ALA A 227 10.28 -14.19 24.61
C ALA A 227 11.74 -13.79 24.37
N ARG A 228 12.49 -14.69 23.73
CA ARG A 228 13.85 -14.38 23.28
C ARG A 228 13.72 -13.75 21.90
N PRO A 229 14.22 -12.53 21.67
CA PRO A 229 14.27 -11.95 20.34
C PRO A 229 15.01 -12.92 19.40
N VAL A 230 14.48 -13.15 18.19
CA VAL A 230 15.08 -14.06 17.19
C VAL A 230 16.48 -13.56 16.88
N MET A 231 17.54 -14.25 17.29
CA MET A 231 18.89 -13.71 17.12
C MET A 231 19.21 -13.47 15.64
N THR A 232 19.94 -12.39 15.37
CA THR A 232 20.61 -12.20 14.08
C THR A 232 21.47 -13.43 13.81
N PRO A 233 21.54 -13.93 12.56
CA PRO A 233 22.55 -14.91 12.21
C PRO A 233 23.95 -14.39 12.63
N GLY A 234 24.60 -15.07 13.57
CA GLY A 234 25.89 -14.63 14.17
C GLY A 234 25.80 -13.86 15.50
N GLY A 235 24.61 -13.45 15.95
CA GLY A 235 24.40 -12.83 17.28
C GLY A 235 24.88 -11.38 17.43
N GLU A 236 25.18 -10.69 16.32
CA GLU A 236 25.65 -9.30 16.32
C GLU A 236 24.53 -8.34 15.85
N ASP A 237 24.43 -7.17 16.48
CA ASP A 237 23.37 -6.17 16.20
C ASP A 237 23.75 -5.19 15.09
N ARG A 238 25.04 -5.16 14.74
CA ARG A 238 25.59 -4.38 13.64
C ARG A 238 26.71 -5.16 12.97
N LEU A 239 26.66 -5.32 11.65
CA LEU A 239 27.66 -6.03 10.85
C LEU A 239 27.93 -5.28 9.55
N VAL A 240 29.13 -5.44 9.00
CA VAL A 240 29.50 -4.91 7.68
C VAL A 240 29.50 -6.07 6.70
N ASP A 241 28.73 -5.96 5.63
CA ASP A 241 28.70 -6.96 4.58
C ASP A 241 29.91 -6.83 3.65
N GLY A 242 30.74 -7.86 3.59
CA GLY A 242 31.97 -7.87 2.79
C GLY A 242 31.76 -7.80 1.28
N GLN A 243 30.58 -8.17 0.77
CA GLN A 243 30.28 -8.18 -0.66
C GLN A 243 29.74 -6.83 -1.16
N SER A 244 28.79 -6.23 -0.44
CA SER A 244 28.17 -4.95 -0.82
C SER A 244 28.85 -3.72 -0.19
N GLY A 245 29.64 -3.90 0.87
CA GLY A 245 30.16 -2.79 1.68
C GLY A 245 29.10 -2.08 2.52
N LEU A 246 27.87 -2.59 2.56
CA LEU A 246 26.78 -2.04 3.38
C LEU A 246 26.93 -2.46 4.84
N VAL A 247 26.62 -1.54 5.74
CA VAL A 247 26.45 -1.79 7.16
C VAL A 247 25.02 -2.21 7.40
N VAL A 248 24.82 -3.42 7.91
CA VAL A 248 23.52 -3.92 8.36
C VAL A 248 23.39 -3.64 9.85
N VAL A 249 22.34 -2.92 10.21
CA VAL A 249 21.94 -2.64 11.60
C VAL A 249 20.63 -3.34 11.85
N ARG A 250 20.55 -4.11 12.93
CA ARG A 250 19.29 -4.73 13.34
C ARG A 250 18.47 -3.75 14.17
N LEU A 251 17.16 -3.71 13.91
CA LEU A 251 16.23 -2.94 14.74
C LEU A 251 15.73 -3.85 15.86
N ILE A 252 16.00 -3.43 17.10
CA ILE A 252 15.78 -4.26 18.29
C ILE A 252 14.85 -3.57 19.25
N GLU A 253 15.05 -2.27 19.47
CA GLU A 253 14.21 -1.47 20.36
C GLU A 253 13.16 -0.70 19.56
N LEU A 254 12.00 -0.43 20.16
CA LEU A 254 10.95 0.37 19.51
C LEU A 254 11.45 1.76 19.06
N SER A 255 12.39 2.34 19.79
CA SER A 255 13.13 3.56 19.45
C SER A 255 13.86 3.44 18.11
N ASP A 256 14.46 2.29 17.80
CA ASP A 256 15.15 2.05 16.53
C ASP A 256 14.15 2.07 15.37
N PHE A 257 13.02 1.37 15.52
CA PHE A 257 11.97 1.35 14.49
C PHE A 257 11.44 2.76 14.22
N ARG A 258 11.11 3.53 15.27
CA ARG A 258 10.62 4.91 15.11
C ARG A 258 11.65 5.80 14.42
N ARG A 259 12.91 5.70 14.82
CA ARG A 259 14.00 6.48 14.20
C ARG A 259 14.19 6.12 12.73
N GLU A 260 14.16 4.84 12.36
CA GLU A 260 14.28 4.47 10.95
C GLU A 260 13.08 4.89 10.13
N SER A 261 11.89 4.82 10.70
CA SER A 261 10.65 5.34 10.11
C SER A 261 10.82 6.81 9.67
N GLU A 262 11.33 7.64 10.58
CA GLU A 262 11.57 9.07 10.33
C GLU A 262 12.63 9.29 9.24
N LEU A 263 13.76 8.59 9.32
CA LEU A 263 14.87 8.74 8.38
C LEU A 263 14.54 8.25 6.96
N MET A 264 13.69 7.25 6.86
CA MET A 264 13.31 6.63 5.59
C MET A 264 12.00 7.17 5.02
N SER A 265 11.18 7.84 5.83
CA SER A 265 9.86 8.35 5.45
C SER A 265 8.97 7.27 4.84
N HIS A 266 8.93 6.09 5.49
CA HIS A 266 8.08 4.96 5.10
C HIS A 266 7.75 4.05 6.29
N CYS A 267 6.98 2.98 6.05
CA CYS A 267 6.12 2.35 7.06
C CYS A 267 6.82 1.69 8.27
N ILE A 268 8.10 1.32 8.18
CA ILE A 268 8.77 0.59 9.28
C ILE A 268 8.91 1.50 10.50
N GLY A 269 7.99 1.36 11.46
CA GLY A 269 7.99 2.07 12.74
C GLY A 269 6.90 3.12 12.96
N HIS A 270 5.94 3.28 12.04
CA HIS A 270 4.74 4.12 12.28
C HIS A 270 3.72 3.48 13.26
N GLY A 271 3.91 2.21 13.63
CA GLY A 271 3.08 1.50 14.62
C GLY A 271 3.81 0.32 15.26
N ASN A 272 3.29 -0.18 16.38
CA ASN A 272 3.90 -1.28 17.14
C ASN A 272 3.87 -2.62 16.38
N GLY A 273 3.11 -2.78 15.29
CA GLY A 273 2.97 -4.05 14.57
C GLY A 273 4.32 -4.68 14.14
N TYR A 274 5.24 -3.88 13.61
CA TYR A 274 6.58 -4.36 13.25
C TYR A 274 7.41 -4.75 14.49
N PHE A 275 7.32 -3.96 15.55
CA PHE A 275 8.00 -4.24 16.81
C PHE A 275 7.39 -5.47 17.53
N ASN A 276 6.08 -5.67 17.44
CA ASN A 276 5.38 -6.82 18.01
C ASN A 276 5.73 -8.10 17.25
N LYS A 277 5.83 -8.05 15.92
CA LYS A 277 6.41 -9.16 15.12
C LYS A 277 7.82 -9.50 15.60
N HIS A 278 8.64 -8.47 15.87
CA HIS A 278 9.98 -8.67 16.44
C HIS A 278 9.95 -9.34 17.82
N LEU A 279 9.13 -8.84 18.76
CA LEU A 279 9.02 -9.36 20.12
C LEU A 279 8.45 -10.79 20.17
N ASN A 280 7.48 -11.08 19.31
CA ASN A 280 6.86 -12.41 19.18
C ASN A 280 7.76 -13.42 18.46
N GLY A 281 8.94 -12.99 17.99
CA GLY A 281 9.87 -13.80 17.23
C GLY A 281 9.34 -14.23 15.87
N THR A 282 8.35 -13.51 15.35
CA THR A 282 7.75 -13.77 14.04
C THR A 282 8.26 -12.83 12.95
N GLY A 283 9.09 -11.84 13.32
CA GLY A 283 9.73 -10.91 12.39
C GLY A 283 11.16 -10.54 12.76
N ALA A 284 11.94 -10.20 11.74
CA ALA A 284 13.30 -9.67 11.88
C ALA A 284 13.48 -8.46 10.97
N PHE A 285 14.06 -7.38 11.53
CA PHE A 285 14.06 -6.07 10.90
C PHE A 285 15.46 -5.49 10.84
N TYR A 286 15.80 -4.95 9.68
CA TYR A 286 17.13 -4.46 9.40
C TYR A 286 17.10 -3.11 8.70
N SER A 287 18.11 -2.30 8.99
CA SER A 287 18.46 -1.11 8.25
C SER A 287 19.81 -1.33 7.56
N PHE A 288 19.88 -1.06 6.26
CA PHE A 288 21.11 -1.06 5.49
C PHE A 288 21.62 0.36 5.34
N ARG A 289 22.89 0.58 5.63
CA ARG A 289 23.53 1.90 5.68
C ARG A 289 24.85 1.85 4.94
N ARG A 290 25.31 3.01 4.46
CA ARG A 290 26.71 3.17 4.06
C ARG A 290 27.55 3.48 5.30
N GLU A 291 28.82 3.08 5.27
CA GLU A 291 29.73 3.40 6.36
C GLU A 291 29.78 4.91 6.62
N GLY A 292 29.63 5.31 7.89
CA GLY A 292 29.61 6.71 8.30
C GLY A 292 28.35 7.51 7.94
N VAL A 293 27.34 6.89 7.31
CA VAL A 293 26.09 7.57 6.90
C VAL A 293 24.93 7.21 7.84
N GLU A 294 24.30 8.24 8.41
CA GLU A 294 23.18 8.09 9.34
C GLU A 294 21.86 7.77 8.65
N ARG A 295 21.63 8.22 7.41
CA ARG A 295 20.40 7.86 6.68
C ARG A 295 20.55 6.45 6.08
N PRO A 296 19.61 5.52 6.32
CA PRO A 296 19.66 4.22 5.66
C PRO A 296 19.46 4.36 4.14
N VAL A 297 20.06 3.43 3.40
CA VAL A 297 19.82 3.26 1.96
C VAL A 297 18.64 2.33 1.70
N ALA A 298 18.35 1.44 2.64
CA ALA A 298 17.21 0.55 2.59
C ALA A 298 16.87 0.05 4.00
N THR A 299 15.64 -0.44 4.16
CA THR A 299 15.24 -1.24 5.30
C THR A 299 14.59 -2.53 4.81
N LEU A 300 14.69 -3.57 5.63
CA LEU A 300 14.23 -4.92 5.35
C LEU A 300 13.34 -5.40 6.48
N GLU A 301 12.16 -5.93 6.11
CA GLU A 301 11.30 -6.75 6.94
C GLU A 301 11.37 -8.20 6.46
N LEU A 302 11.79 -9.07 7.38
CA LEU A 302 11.59 -10.51 7.28
C LEU A 302 10.46 -10.92 8.22
N ALA A 303 9.61 -11.84 7.77
CA ALA A 303 8.63 -12.51 8.62
C ALA A 303 8.68 -14.02 8.43
N VAL A 304 8.34 -14.76 9.48
CA VAL A 304 8.16 -16.21 9.43
C VAL A 304 6.67 -16.52 9.19
N ASN A 305 6.38 -17.36 8.20
CA ASN A 305 5.04 -17.86 7.94
C ASN A 305 5.11 -19.38 7.72
N ASP A 306 4.35 -20.16 8.48
CA ASP A 306 4.38 -21.63 8.49
C ASP A 306 5.79 -22.24 8.63
N GLY A 307 6.68 -21.56 9.35
CA GLY A 307 8.07 -21.97 9.56
C GLY A 307 9.05 -21.53 8.48
N ASP A 308 8.59 -20.86 7.42
CA ASP A 308 9.44 -20.33 6.35
C ASP A 308 9.66 -18.82 6.48
N TRP A 309 10.92 -18.40 6.40
CA TRP A 309 11.30 -16.99 6.39
C TRP A 309 11.16 -16.38 5.01
N ARG A 310 10.44 -15.26 4.94
CA ARG A 310 10.15 -14.52 3.72
C ARG A 310 10.54 -13.06 3.86
N ILE A 311 10.94 -12.46 2.74
CA ILE A 311 11.12 -11.02 2.61
C ILE A 311 9.73 -10.43 2.36
N CYS A 312 9.16 -9.77 3.36
CA CYS A 312 7.89 -9.06 3.20
C CYS A 312 8.13 -7.71 2.53
N GLN A 313 9.21 -7.04 2.90
CA GLN A 313 9.54 -5.72 2.38
C GLN A 313 11.04 -5.51 2.33
N CYS A 314 11.55 -4.96 1.23
CA CYS A 314 12.86 -4.30 1.16
C CYS A 314 12.71 -3.01 0.37
N ARG A 315 12.89 -1.85 1.01
CA ARG A 315 12.58 -0.54 0.42
C ARG A 315 13.61 0.52 0.78
N GLY A 316 13.92 1.36 -0.20
CA GLY A 316 14.70 2.59 -0.02
C GLY A 316 13.87 3.74 0.55
N PRO A 317 14.49 4.92 0.75
CA PRO A 317 13.79 6.10 1.25
C PRO A 317 12.57 6.45 0.39
N PHE A 318 11.47 6.86 1.01
CA PHE A 318 10.19 7.15 0.33
C PHE A 318 9.66 5.97 -0.49
N ASN A 319 9.87 4.74 -0.02
CA ASN A 319 9.47 3.49 -0.70
C ASN A 319 10.09 3.27 -2.09
N GLN A 320 11.20 3.96 -2.39
CA GLN A 320 11.93 3.78 -3.66
C GLN A 320 12.60 2.40 -3.74
N ASP A 321 13.05 2.05 -4.95
CA ASP A 321 13.86 0.86 -5.18
C ASP A 321 15.15 0.94 -4.32
N PRO A 322 15.42 -0.06 -3.46
CA PRO A 322 16.59 -0.08 -2.59
C PRO A 322 17.92 -0.39 -3.33
N GLY A 323 17.85 -0.74 -4.61
CA GLY A 323 19.01 -1.10 -5.43
C GLY A 323 19.45 -2.57 -5.30
N VAL A 324 20.23 -3.02 -6.28
CA VAL A 324 20.64 -4.43 -6.44
C VAL A 324 21.41 -4.95 -5.22
N GLU A 325 22.32 -4.15 -4.69
CA GLU A 325 23.14 -4.50 -3.50
C GLU A 325 22.26 -4.82 -2.28
N SER A 326 21.24 -4.01 -2.03
CA SER A 326 20.28 -4.18 -0.93
C SER A 326 19.37 -5.40 -1.16
N ALA A 327 18.94 -5.63 -2.40
CA ALA A 327 18.09 -6.77 -2.75
C ALA A 327 18.84 -8.10 -2.55
N ASP A 328 20.07 -8.20 -3.03
CA ASP A 328 20.91 -9.39 -2.89
C ASP A 328 21.26 -9.67 -1.41
N LEU A 329 21.56 -8.63 -0.64
CA LEU A 329 21.79 -8.73 0.80
C LEU A 329 20.53 -9.20 1.55
N SER A 330 19.35 -8.74 1.14
CA SER A 330 18.08 -9.18 1.74
C SER A 330 17.82 -10.66 1.53
N ASN A 331 18.10 -11.17 0.32
CA ASN A 331 18.00 -12.60 0.01
C ASN A 331 18.93 -13.44 0.88
N ARG A 332 20.18 -13.01 1.06
CA ARG A 332 21.15 -13.69 1.93
C ARG A 332 20.72 -13.68 3.40
N LEU A 333 20.20 -12.57 3.92
CA LEU A 333 19.68 -12.50 5.28
C LEU A 333 18.48 -13.43 5.49
N ARG A 334 17.54 -13.48 4.53
CA ARG A 334 16.42 -14.42 4.55
C ARG A 334 16.90 -15.88 4.59
N GLU A 335 17.84 -16.25 3.73
CA GLU A 335 18.42 -17.60 3.72
C GLU A 335 19.09 -17.96 5.05
N ALA A 336 19.81 -17.01 5.65
CA ALA A 336 20.45 -17.22 6.94
C ALA A 336 19.43 -17.44 8.07
N HIS A 337 18.27 -16.76 8.04
CA HIS A 337 17.15 -17.02 8.95
C HIS A 337 16.48 -18.37 8.72
N GLN A 338 16.29 -18.77 7.46
CA GLN A 338 15.73 -20.09 7.10
C GLN A 338 16.58 -21.25 7.65
N LEU A 339 17.90 -21.07 7.70
CA LEU A 339 18.84 -22.05 8.23
C LEU A 339 18.97 -22.01 9.77
N GLY A 340 18.11 -21.27 10.46
CA GLY A 340 18.13 -21.17 11.93
C GLY A 340 19.34 -20.43 12.48
N GLY A 341 19.97 -19.56 11.68
CA GLY A 341 21.18 -18.84 12.07
C GLY A 341 22.48 -19.66 11.99
N GLU A 342 22.44 -20.93 11.56
CA GLU A 342 23.64 -21.71 11.26
C GLU A 342 24.11 -21.45 9.81
N ILE A 343 25.16 -20.65 9.68
CA ILE A 343 25.98 -20.61 8.46
C ILE A 343 26.65 -21.98 8.35
N ARG A 344 26.34 -22.74 7.28
CA ARG A 344 26.95 -24.04 7.00
C ARG A 344 28.47 -23.96 7.20
N LYS A 345 29.02 -24.78 8.11
CA LYS A 345 30.42 -25.21 8.03
C LYS A 345 30.58 -25.95 6.69
N ALA A 346 31.16 -25.28 5.70
CA ALA A 346 31.63 -25.96 4.50
C ALA A 346 32.73 -26.95 4.91
N SER A 347 32.36 -28.23 5.02
CA SER A 347 33.33 -29.31 5.19
C SER A 347 33.86 -29.65 3.80
N TYR A 348 35.05 -29.18 3.46
CA TYR A 348 35.73 -29.67 2.26
C TYR A 348 36.35 -31.02 2.59
N GLU A 349 35.72 -32.12 2.16
CA GLU A 349 36.43 -33.40 2.02
C GLU A 349 37.42 -33.27 0.86
N VAL A 350 38.69 -32.99 1.18
CA VAL A 350 39.77 -33.23 0.24
C VAL A 350 40.06 -34.73 0.28
N LEU A 351 39.61 -35.45 -0.75
CA LEU A 351 40.04 -36.81 -1.06
C LEU A 351 41.55 -36.82 -1.31
N ALA A 352 42.35 -36.97 -0.25
CA ALA A 352 43.75 -37.33 -0.34
C ALA A 352 43.86 -38.86 -0.28
N GLN A 353 43.66 -39.53 -1.42
CA GLN A 353 44.34 -40.80 -1.63
C GLN A 353 45.84 -40.52 -1.67
N VAL A 354 46.61 -41.42 -1.04
CA VAL A 354 48.08 -41.58 -1.05
C VAL A 354 48.80 -41.10 0.23
N VAL A 355 48.96 -42.08 1.13
CA VAL A 355 50.13 -42.39 1.99
C VAL A 355 50.50 -41.39 3.10
N GLY A 356 50.03 -41.71 4.31
CA GLY A 356 50.92 -41.77 5.48
C GLY A 356 51.29 -40.47 6.20
N GLN A 357 50.47 -39.43 6.15
CA GLN A 357 50.65 -38.25 7.02
C GLN A 357 49.43 -38.02 7.91
N THR A 358 49.65 -38.02 9.22
CA THR A 358 48.73 -37.44 10.20
C THR A 358 48.84 -35.92 10.06
N MET A 359 47.88 -35.31 9.39
CA MET A 359 47.71 -33.85 9.44
C MET A 359 46.85 -33.51 10.65
N GLU A 360 47.38 -32.70 11.55
CA GLU A 360 46.54 -31.97 12.51
C GLU A 360 45.62 -31.03 11.71
N LEU A 361 44.33 -31.10 12.01
CA LEU A 361 43.33 -30.15 11.51
C LEU A 361 43.66 -28.79 12.12
N ASP A 362 44.35 -27.95 11.35
CA ASP A 362 44.53 -26.56 11.71
C ASP A 362 43.18 -25.86 11.55
N HIS A 363 42.50 -25.65 12.67
CA HIS A 363 41.20 -24.98 12.73
C HIS A 363 41.38 -23.48 12.48
N THR A 364 41.51 -23.11 11.21
CA THR A 364 41.37 -21.72 10.78
C THR A 364 39.89 -21.43 10.55
N SER A 365 39.26 -20.82 11.56
CA SER A 365 37.91 -20.25 11.44
C SER A 365 37.95 -18.99 10.58
N SER A 366 37.88 -19.17 9.26
CA SER A 366 37.70 -18.09 8.30
C SER A 366 36.19 -17.92 8.05
N ARG A 367 35.60 -16.85 8.62
CA ARG A 367 34.23 -16.43 8.29
C ARG A 367 34.25 -15.90 6.86
N TYR A 368 33.61 -16.62 5.93
CA TYR A 368 33.37 -16.15 4.58
C TYR A 368 32.14 -15.24 4.57
N PHE A 369 32.36 -13.97 4.23
CA PHE A 369 31.39 -13.09 3.57
C PHE A 369 31.83 -12.92 2.12
#